data_AF-A2EPN3-F1
#
_entry.id   AF-A2EPN3-F1
#
_cell.length_a   1.000
_cell.length_b   1.000
_cell.length_c   1.000
_cell.angle_alpha   90.00
_cell.angle_beta   90.00
_cell.angle_gamma   90.00
#
_symmetry.space_group_name_H-M   'P 1'
#
loop_
_entity.id
_entity.type
_entity.pdbx_description
1 polymer ?
#
loop_
_entity_poly.entity_id
_entity_poly.type
_entity_poly.pdbx_seq_one_letter_code
_entity_poly.pdbx_strand_id
1 'polypeptide(L)'
;MCGLFKEIMWATEDLDTEEDRASFRFTHYIMIKKVPMTEDGLVFQNIEDEFFHKESPVKVEFQTGGEDGDLDGVEYHHMVLLFDPEVAKKVRAQLNETFMIDESIYENEDTK
;
A
#
# COMPACT_ATOMS: atom_id res chain seq x y z
N MET A 1 -3.02 -8.01 3.62
CA MET A 1 -1.67 -7.47 3.39
C MET A 1 -0.61 -7.99 4.38
N CYS A 2 -0.96 -8.68 5.48
CA CYS A 2 0.05 -9.26 6.39
C CYS A 2 0.93 -10.36 5.74
N GLY A 3 0.38 -11.10 4.77
CA GLY A 3 1.10 -12.20 4.10
C GLY A 3 2.40 -11.74 3.41
N LEU A 4 2.34 -10.70 2.58
CA LEU A 4 3.52 -10.23 1.83
C LEU A 4 4.67 -9.76 2.76
N PHE A 5 4.33 -9.03 3.83
CA PHE A 5 5.35 -8.59 4.80
C PHE A 5 5.90 -9.76 5.62
N LYS A 6 5.07 -10.75 5.97
CA LYS A 6 5.53 -12.01 6.59
C LYS A 6 6.44 -12.79 5.65
N GLU A 7 6.11 -12.90 4.37
CA GLU A 7 6.94 -13.58 3.36
C GLU A 7 8.32 -12.92 3.20
N ILE A 8 8.38 -11.58 3.17
CA ILE A 8 9.64 -10.84 3.15
C ILE A 8 10.48 -11.17 4.39
N MET A 9 9.85 -11.23 5.56
CA MET A 9 10.54 -11.60 6.80
C MET A 9 11.03 -13.05 6.78
N TRP A 10 10.20 -13.99 6.34
CA TRP A 10 10.53 -15.42 6.21
C TRP A 10 11.72 -15.64 5.28
N ALA A 11 11.79 -14.92 4.16
CA ALA A 11 12.91 -15.00 3.23
C ALA A 11 14.26 -14.57 3.85
N THR A 12 14.25 -13.89 5.00
CA THR A 12 15.46 -13.44 5.71
C THR A 12 15.80 -14.31 6.93
N GLU A 13 15.01 -15.34 7.25
CA GLU A 13 15.20 -16.16 8.45
C GLU A 13 16.48 -17.00 8.46
N ASP A 14 17.00 -17.33 7.27
CA ASP A 14 18.24 -18.11 7.11
C ASP A 14 19.52 -17.30 7.46
N LEU A 15 19.41 -16.00 7.76
CA LEU A 15 20.55 -15.17 8.12
C LEU A 15 20.92 -15.33 9.60
N ASP A 16 22.23 -15.41 9.86
CA ASP A 16 22.79 -15.76 11.17
C ASP A 16 22.60 -14.69 12.26
N THR A 17 22.52 -13.40 11.90
CA THR A 17 22.43 -12.30 12.87
C THR A 17 21.19 -11.42 12.66
N GLU A 18 20.68 -10.82 13.74
CA GLU A 18 19.57 -9.86 13.65
C GLU A 18 19.94 -8.60 12.86
N GLU A 19 21.22 -8.21 12.87
CA GLU A 19 21.73 -7.05 12.15
C GLU A 19 21.71 -7.30 10.63
N ASP A 20 22.10 -8.50 10.20
CA ASP A 20 22.01 -8.92 8.80
C ASP A 20 20.55 -8.98 8.34
N ARG A 21 19.65 -9.53 9.16
CA ARG A 21 18.20 -9.54 8.87
C ARG A 21 17.62 -8.13 8.75
N ALA A 22 18.04 -7.22 9.63
CA ALA A 22 17.58 -5.83 9.62
C ALA A 22 18.02 -5.09 8.34
N SER A 23 19.17 -5.46 7.75
CA SER A 23 19.69 -4.83 6.52
C SER A 23 18.79 -5.02 5.30
N PHE A 24 17.98 -6.09 5.28
CA PHE A 24 17.02 -6.38 4.20
C PHE A 24 15.65 -5.74 4.40
N ARG A 25 15.43 -5.05 5.53
CA ARG A 25 14.17 -4.35 5.76
C ARG A 25 14.06 -3.17 4.80
N PHE A 26 13.00 -3.18 4.00
CA PHE A 26 12.68 -2.06 3.13
C PHE A 26 12.49 -0.78 3.96
N THR A 27 13.23 0.26 3.60
CA THR A 27 13.14 1.57 4.25
C THR A 27 12.07 2.44 3.62
N HIS A 28 11.71 2.16 2.37
CA HIS A 28 10.71 2.88 1.60
C HIS A 28 9.97 1.92 0.66
N TYR A 29 8.73 2.28 0.36
CA TYR A 29 7.88 1.63 -0.62
C TYR A 29 7.46 2.64 -1.67
N ILE A 30 7.40 2.18 -2.92
CA ILE A 30 6.84 2.93 -4.04
C ILE A 30 5.56 2.22 -4.46
N MET A 31 4.44 2.93 -4.40
CA MET A 31 3.17 2.47 -4.94
C MET A 31 2.85 3.27 -6.19
N ILE A 32 2.62 2.57 -7.30
CA ILE A 32 2.22 3.15 -8.57
C ILE A 32 0.82 2.65 -8.89
N LYS A 33 -0.12 3.55 -9.13
CA LYS A 33 -1.50 3.18 -9.45
C LYS A 33 -2.08 4.07 -10.54
N LYS A 34 -2.79 3.44 -11.48
CA LYS A 34 -3.67 4.13 -12.43
C LYS A 34 -4.99 4.43 -11.73
N VAL A 35 -5.39 5.69 -11.70
CA VAL A 35 -6.59 6.17 -11.01
C VAL A 35 -7.43 7.00 -11.98
N PRO A 36 -8.76 6.79 -12.02
CA PRO A 36 -9.65 7.67 -12.76
C PRO A 36 -9.61 9.10 -12.21
N MET A 37 -9.68 10.07 -13.12
CA MET A 37 -9.75 11.49 -12.82
C MET A 37 -11.09 12.02 -13.33
N THR A 38 -11.83 12.71 -12.47
CA THR A 38 -13.08 13.40 -12.82
C THR A 38 -12.94 14.90 -12.58
N GLU A 39 -13.99 15.68 -12.89
CA GLU A 39 -14.03 17.11 -12.60
C GLU A 39 -13.85 17.42 -11.10
N ASP A 40 -14.21 16.48 -10.22
CA ASP A 40 -14.11 16.60 -8.77
C ASP A 40 -12.74 16.12 -8.21
N GLY A 41 -11.87 15.59 -9.06
CA GLY A 41 -10.52 15.10 -8.71
C GLY A 41 -10.34 13.59 -8.88
N LEU A 42 -9.29 13.06 -8.20
CA LEU A 42 -8.98 11.64 -8.22
C LEU A 42 -10.09 10.80 -7.57
N VAL A 43 -10.51 9.75 -8.26
CA VAL A 43 -11.52 8.81 -7.76
C VAL A 43 -10.84 7.52 -7.32
N PHE A 44 -10.87 7.25 -6.02
CA PHE A 44 -10.33 6.02 -5.44
C PHE A 44 -11.41 4.93 -5.41
N GLN A 45 -11.16 3.82 -6.12
CA GLN A 45 -12.06 2.67 -6.10
C GLN A 45 -11.97 1.89 -4.78
N ASN A 46 -10.78 1.85 -4.17
CA ASN A 46 -10.58 1.24 -2.87
C ASN A 46 -10.28 2.32 -1.83
N ILE A 47 -10.92 2.21 -0.66
CA ILE A 47 -10.66 3.09 0.48
C ILE A 47 -9.21 3.04 0.97
N GLU A 48 -8.55 1.90 0.79
CA GLU A 48 -7.12 1.75 1.09
C GLU A 48 -6.26 2.71 0.28
N ASP A 49 -6.57 2.91 -1.00
CA ASP A 49 -5.81 3.84 -1.85
C ASP A 49 -5.99 5.28 -1.38
N GLU A 50 -7.19 5.63 -0.89
CA GLU A 50 -7.46 6.95 -0.33
C GLU A 50 -6.62 7.20 0.92
N PHE A 51 -6.51 6.21 1.81
CA PHE A 51 -5.67 6.30 3.00
C PHE A 51 -4.19 6.40 2.65
N PHE A 52 -3.68 5.57 1.74
CA PHE A 52 -2.30 5.71 1.26
C PHE A 52 -2.06 7.06 0.59
N HIS A 53 -2.98 7.51 -0.26
CA HIS A 53 -2.90 8.83 -0.88
C HIS A 53 -2.88 9.93 0.17
N LYS A 54 -3.68 9.85 1.23
CA LYS A 54 -3.70 10.85 2.31
C LYS A 54 -2.39 10.87 3.10
N GLU A 55 -1.93 9.71 3.55
CA GLU A 55 -0.85 9.56 4.52
C GLU A 55 0.57 9.57 3.91
N SER A 56 0.70 9.32 2.60
CA SER A 56 2.01 9.31 1.95
C SER A 56 2.66 10.70 1.98
N PRO A 57 3.96 10.82 2.32
CA PRO A 57 4.64 12.12 2.36
C PRO A 57 4.94 12.67 0.97
N VAL A 58 5.26 11.80 0.01
CA VAL A 58 5.62 12.17 -1.36
C VAL A 58 4.60 11.58 -2.32
N LYS A 59 4.03 12.46 -3.15
CA LYS A 59 2.97 12.14 -4.11
C LYS A 59 3.27 12.84 -5.41
N VAL A 60 3.25 12.10 -6.50
CA VAL A 60 3.37 12.63 -7.85
C VAL A 60 2.20 12.10 -8.66
N GLU A 61 1.48 12.99 -9.30
CA GLU A 61 0.34 12.69 -10.15
C GLU A 61 0.60 13.24 -11.54
N PHE A 62 0.34 12.45 -12.58
CA PHE A 62 0.44 12.92 -13.95
C PHE A 62 -0.54 12.19 -14.87
N GLN A 63 -1.06 12.93 -15.84
CA GLN A 63 -1.93 12.40 -16.86
C GLN A 63 -1.19 11.38 -17.72
N THR A 64 -1.87 10.26 -18.01
CA THR A 64 -1.38 9.30 -19.00
C THR A 64 -1.82 9.73 -20.39
N GLY A 65 -0.88 10.25 -21.18
CA GLY A 65 -1.15 10.53 -22.59
C GLY A 65 -1.13 9.25 -23.43
N GLY A 66 -2.16 9.03 -24.25
CA GLY A 66 -2.13 8.02 -25.32
C GLY A 66 -2.40 6.58 -24.90
N GLU A 67 -2.79 6.32 -23.66
CA GLU A 67 -3.43 5.06 -23.29
C GLU A 67 -4.93 5.21 -23.53
N ASP A 68 -5.49 4.41 -24.44
CA ASP A 68 -6.93 4.17 -24.44
C ASP A 68 -7.29 3.69 -23.03
N GLY A 69 -8.04 4.51 -22.30
CA GLY A 69 -8.53 4.13 -20.98
C GLY A 69 -9.31 2.82 -21.11
N ASP A 70 -9.35 2.01 -20.04
CA ASP A 70 -10.15 0.77 -20.05
C ASP A 70 -11.64 1.05 -20.32
N LEU A 71 -12.06 2.31 -20.12
CA LEU A 71 -13.40 2.82 -20.35
C LEU A 71 -13.34 4.06 -21.23
N ASP A 72 -14.12 4.05 -22.32
CA ASP A 72 -14.27 5.21 -23.20
C ASP A 72 -14.79 6.43 -22.45
N GLY A 73 -14.11 7.57 -22.63
CA GLY A 73 -14.48 8.85 -22.03
C GLY A 73 -14.04 9.04 -20.58
N VAL A 74 -13.27 8.12 -20.01
CA VAL A 74 -12.66 8.28 -18.68
C VAL A 74 -11.21 8.74 -18.82
N GLU A 75 -10.87 9.86 -18.18
CA GLU A 75 -9.48 10.30 -18.07
C GLU A 75 -8.79 9.55 -16.92
N TYR A 76 -7.55 9.12 -17.17
CA TYR A 76 -6.75 8.40 -16.18
C TYR A 76 -5.43 9.11 -15.90
N HIS A 77 -5.07 9.14 -14.63
CA HIS A 77 -3.79 9.63 -14.13
C HIS A 77 -3.01 8.48 -13.49
N HIS A 78 -1.68 8.56 -13.58
CA HIS A 78 -0.81 7.75 -12.74
C HIS A 78 -0.51 8.52 -11.47
N MET A 79 -0.78 7.87 -10.35
CA MET A 79 -0.38 8.31 -9.03
C MET A 79 0.83 7.46 -8.59
N VAL A 80 1.91 8.15 -8.23
CA VAL A 80 3.11 7.55 -7.65
C VAL A 80 3.26 8.07 -6.23
N LEU A 81 3.21 7.14 -5.28
CA LEU A 81 3.37 7.42 -3.86
C LEU A 81 4.68 6.80 -3.37
N LEU A 82 5.46 7.59 -2.63
CA LEU A 82 6.65 7.12 -1.93
C LEU A 82 6.46 7.34 -0.43
N PHE A 83 6.60 6.26 0.34
CA PHE A 83 6.35 6.26 1.78
C PHE A 83 7.24 5.27 2.53
N ASP A 84 7.37 5.47 3.84
CA ASP A 84 8.11 4.56 4.73
C ASP A 84 7.18 3.46 5.30
N PRO A 85 7.72 2.43 5.98
CA PRO A 85 6.91 1.37 6.57
C PRO A 85 5.89 1.83 7.62
N GLU A 86 6.07 2.98 8.27
CA GLU A 86 5.13 3.47 9.29
C GLU A 86 3.82 3.93 8.65
N VAL A 87 3.87 4.47 7.43
CA VAL A 87 2.65 4.80 6.66
C VAL A 87 1.83 3.55 6.39
N ALA A 88 2.45 2.43 5.99
CA ALA A 88 1.73 1.17 5.76
C ALA A 88 1.04 0.65 7.03
N LYS A 89 1.72 0.72 8.18
CA LYS A 89 1.12 0.37 9.48
C LYS A 89 -0.05 1.27 9.84
N LYS A 90 0.10 2.58 9.60
CA LYS A 90 -0.95 3.57 9.88
C LYS A 90 -2.19 3.35 9.01
N VAL A 91 -2.00 3.16 7.71
CA VAL A 91 -3.10 2.84 6.77
C VAL A 91 -3.79 1.55 7.18
N ARG A 92 -3.04 0.52 7.60
CA ARG A 92 -3.61 -0.73 8.10
C ARG A 92 -4.47 -0.51 9.34
N ALA A 93 -3.99 0.25 10.32
CA ALA A 93 -4.76 0.60 11.50
C ALA A 93 -6.07 1.34 11.15
N GLN A 94 -6.00 2.30 10.21
CA GLN A 94 -7.18 3.03 9.71
C GLN A 94 -8.18 2.10 9.01
N LEU A 95 -7.71 1.14 8.21
CA LEU A 95 -8.58 0.13 7.58
C LEU A 95 -9.26 -0.75 8.62
N ASN A 96 -8.51 -1.25 9.61
CA ASN A 96 -9.08 -2.11 10.64
C ASN A 96 -10.14 -1.36 11.46
N GLU A 97 -9.89 -0.10 11.81
CA GLU A 97 -10.86 0.75 12.49
C GLU A 97 -12.11 0.96 11.64
N THR A 98 -11.93 1.29 10.35
CA THR A 98 -13.03 1.58 9.43
C THR A 98 -13.94 0.37 9.20
N PHE A 99 -13.37 -0.83 9.12
CA PHE A 99 -14.11 -2.08 8.90
C PHE A 99 -14.44 -2.85 10.18
N MET A 100 -14.12 -2.29 11.36
CA MET A 100 -14.28 -2.94 12.67
C MET A 100 -13.64 -4.34 12.75
N ILE A 101 -12.47 -4.50 12.11
CA ILE A 101 -11.73 -5.75 12.11
C ILE A 101 -10.92 -5.85 13.39
N ASP A 102 -11.22 -6.85 14.20
CA ASP A 102 -10.42 -7.24 15.36
C ASP A 102 -9.27 -8.15 14.90
N GLU A 103 -8.02 -7.67 14.93
CA GLU A 103 -6.87 -8.46 14.49
C GLU A 103 -6.52 -9.64 15.41
N SER A 104 -7.04 -9.68 16.64
CA SER A 104 -6.83 -10.80 17.58
C SER A 104 -7.40 -12.14 17.07
N ILE A 105 -8.30 -12.09 16.08
CA ILE A 105 -8.85 -13.28 15.43
C ILE A 105 -7.79 -13.99 14.57
N TYR A 106 -6.80 -13.27 14.05
CA TYR A 106 -5.75 -13.81 13.19
C TYR A 106 -4.49 -14.24 13.95
N GLU A 107 -4.32 -13.79 15.19
CA GLU A 107 -3.21 -14.23 16.06
C GLU A 107 -3.37 -15.71 16.49
N ASN A 108 -4.59 -16.25 16.44
CA ASN A 108 -4.90 -17.63 16.85
C ASN A 108 -4.81 -18.67 15.71
N GLU A 109 -4.53 -18.27 14.47
CA GLU A 109 -4.36 -19.22 13.36
C GLU A 109 -2.93 -19.79 13.24
N ASP A 110 -1.93 -19.14 13.85
CA ASP A 110 -0.52 -19.56 13.82
C ASP A 110 -0.15 -20.59 14.94
N THR A 111 -1.12 -21.11 15.70
CA THR A 111 -0.91 -22.07 16.83
C THR A 111 -1.41 -23.50 16.58
N LYS A 112 -1.53 -23.93 15.32
CA LYS A 112 -1.85 -25.34 15.00
C LYS A 112 -0.77 -26.04 14.18
#